data_AF-A0AAU8PZB5-F1
#
_entry.id   AF-A0AAU8PZB5-F1
#
_cell.length_a   1.000
_cell.length_b   1.000
_cell.length_c   1.000
_cell.angle_alpha   90.00
_cell.angle_beta   90.00
_cell.angle_gamma   90.00
#
_symmetry.space_group_name_H-M   'P 1'
#
loop_
_entity.id
_entity.type
_entity.pdbx_description
1 polymer ?
#
loop_
_entity_poly.entity_id
_entity_poly.type
_entity_poly.pdbx_seq_one_letter_code
_entity_poly.pdbx_strand_id
1 'polypeptide(L)'
;MHNSPRSVSRLITVGITSALFASTFSAVASAEPADLSQAPLKASPGHADKVGVQTTCDAKPIFFGYYRTWRDKAIQLKDDDPWKDKLQVKLTDIPEHVNMVSLFHVEDNQKSDDQFWETFRKEYQPKLKERGTRVVRTVGAQLLLNKIKEKGLYGRSVEDDYKYREIARDIYKKYVTDHNLDGLDVDMELRKVEKRIDLQWQLRKIMGAFSELMGPKAPANEGKKPGHEGKKPGHEGYKYLIYDTFDNAQTSQVGLVADLVDYVLAQTYDKGTKESIDQVWNGFRDKINSCQFMAGYAHPEENDTNRFLTAVGEVNKSGAMQVAEWKPDNGVKGGTFAYALDRDGRTYDGDDFTTLKPTDFAFTKRAIELTTGESSTDLGKATGSR
;
A
#
# COMPACT_ATOMS: atom_id res chain seq x y z
N MET A 1 53.06 -1.51 -80.37
CA MET A 1 52.54 -2.89 -80.42
C MET A 1 51.91 -3.22 -79.07
N HIS A 2 50.66 -3.68 -79.10
CA HIS A 2 49.96 -4.55 -78.13
C HIS A 2 49.77 -4.14 -76.65
N ASN A 3 48.50 -3.83 -76.35
CA ASN A 3 47.59 -4.46 -75.38
C ASN A 3 48.11 -4.91 -73.98
N SER A 4 47.50 -4.31 -72.95
CA SER A 4 46.92 -4.87 -71.71
C SER A 4 47.01 -6.39 -71.49
N PRO A 5 47.18 -6.88 -70.23
CA PRO A 5 46.00 -7.00 -69.35
C PRO A 5 46.19 -6.91 -67.81
N ARG A 6 45.07 -6.50 -67.18
CA ARG A 6 44.46 -6.91 -65.89
C ARG A 6 45.36 -7.24 -64.69
N SER A 7 45.19 -6.46 -63.63
CA SER A 7 45.39 -6.90 -62.24
C SER A 7 44.14 -6.64 -61.40
N VAL A 8 43.82 -7.60 -60.54
CA VAL A 8 42.67 -7.68 -59.63
C VAL A 8 43.16 -7.33 -58.23
N SER A 9 42.46 -6.48 -57.47
CA SER A 9 41.88 -6.86 -56.16
C SER A 9 41.17 -5.69 -55.44
N ARG A 10 39.88 -5.93 -55.17
CA ARG A 10 39.08 -5.63 -53.98
C ARG A 10 39.26 -4.28 -53.25
N LEU A 11 38.28 -3.40 -53.46
CA LEU A 11 37.86 -2.39 -52.49
C LEU A 11 37.08 -3.05 -51.34
N ILE A 12 37.42 -2.67 -50.10
CA ILE A 12 36.67 -2.98 -48.89
C ILE A 12 35.71 -1.82 -48.63
N THR A 13 34.41 -2.07 -48.73
CA THR A 13 33.34 -1.12 -48.41
C THR A 13 33.10 -1.13 -46.90
N VAL A 14 33.24 0.04 -46.26
CA VAL A 14 32.87 0.28 -44.86
C VAL A 14 31.34 0.44 -44.81
N GLY A 15 30.66 -0.56 -44.24
CA GLY A 15 29.23 -0.56 -44.02
C GLY A 15 28.87 0.06 -42.66
N ILE A 16 28.10 1.14 -42.72
CA ILE A 16 27.42 1.80 -41.59
C ILE A 16 26.46 0.79 -40.94
N THR A 17 26.70 0.43 -39.69
CA THR A 17 25.80 -0.41 -38.90
C THR A 17 24.76 0.48 -38.23
N SER A 18 23.58 0.56 -38.84
CA SER A 18 22.37 1.09 -38.20
C SER A 18 21.98 0.15 -37.04
N ALA A 19 22.13 0.62 -35.81
CA ALA A 19 21.62 -0.09 -34.63
C ALA A 19 20.09 0.00 -34.62
N LEU A 20 19.41 -1.08 -35.03
CA LEU A 20 18.00 -1.26 -34.73
C LEU A 20 17.85 -1.50 -33.23
N PHE A 21 17.23 -0.56 -32.53
CA PHE A 21 16.62 -0.82 -31.23
C PHE A 21 15.45 -1.78 -31.43
N ALA A 22 15.69 -3.08 -31.19
CA ALA A 22 14.63 -4.04 -31.05
C ALA A 22 13.91 -3.77 -29.72
N SER A 23 12.74 -3.14 -29.78
CA SER A 23 11.79 -3.11 -28.67
C SER A 23 11.28 -4.53 -28.44
N THR A 24 11.93 -5.28 -27.55
CA THR A 24 11.40 -6.55 -27.05
C THR A 24 10.21 -6.25 -26.15
N PHE A 25 9.02 -6.19 -26.73
CA PHE A 25 7.81 -6.47 -25.97
C PHE A 25 7.90 -7.94 -25.57
N SER A 26 8.29 -8.21 -24.33
CA SER A 26 8.01 -9.51 -23.71
C SER A 26 6.51 -9.65 -23.67
N ALA A 27 5.95 -10.38 -24.64
CA ALA A 27 4.63 -10.94 -24.54
C ALA A 27 4.62 -11.81 -23.29
N VAL A 28 4.01 -11.31 -22.21
CA VAL A 28 3.62 -12.14 -21.08
C VAL A 28 2.71 -13.19 -21.68
N ALA A 29 3.17 -14.45 -21.74
CA ALA A 29 2.30 -15.55 -22.08
C ALA A 29 1.13 -15.49 -21.10
N SER A 30 -0.08 -15.21 -21.60
CA SER A 30 -1.30 -15.40 -20.83
C SER A 30 -1.35 -16.87 -20.45
N ALA A 31 -0.91 -17.19 -19.25
CA ALA A 31 -1.20 -18.47 -18.64
C ALA A 31 -2.72 -18.61 -18.64
N GLU A 32 -3.23 -19.68 -19.26
CA GLU A 32 -4.61 -20.11 -19.01
C GLU A 32 -4.84 -20.11 -17.49
N PRO A 33 -5.99 -19.62 -17.00
CA PRO A 33 -6.20 -19.58 -15.56
C PRO A 33 -6.16 -21.02 -15.06
N ALA A 34 -5.16 -21.33 -14.23
CA ALA A 34 -5.14 -22.57 -13.48
C ALA A 34 -6.52 -22.77 -12.84
N ASP A 35 -7.10 -23.95 -13.02
CA ASP A 35 -8.42 -24.25 -12.50
C ASP A 35 -8.42 -24.03 -10.98
N LEU A 36 -9.46 -23.36 -10.46
CA LEU A 36 -9.49 -23.01 -9.05
C LEU A 36 -9.68 -24.28 -8.22
N SER A 37 -8.90 -24.38 -7.14
CA SER A 37 -8.97 -25.53 -6.23
C SER A 37 -10.37 -25.69 -5.64
N GLN A 38 -10.84 -26.94 -5.61
CA GLN A 38 -12.06 -27.35 -4.88
C GLN A 38 -11.76 -27.73 -3.42
N ALA A 39 -10.49 -27.76 -3.01
CA ALA A 39 -10.12 -28.13 -1.65
C ALA A 39 -10.61 -27.07 -0.64
N PRO A 40 -10.98 -27.47 0.60
CA PRO A 40 -11.34 -26.51 1.63
C PRO A 40 -10.21 -25.50 1.88
N LEU A 41 -10.58 -24.24 2.07
CA LEU A 41 -9.68 -23.18 2.48
C LEU A 41 -9.13 -23.47 3.87
N LYS A 42 -7.81 -23.37 4.00
CA LYS A 42 -7.15 -23.51 5.30
C LYS A 42 -7.60 -22.39 6.21
N ALA A 43 -7.91 -22.78 7.42
CA ALA A 43 -8.55 -21.93 8.39
C ALA A 43 -7.46 -21.32 9.28
N SER A 44 -7.39 -19.99 9.41
CA SER A 44 -6.42 -19.32 10.30
C SER A 44 -6.47 -19.87 11.74
N PRO A 45 -5.33 -20.16 12.40
CA PRO A 45 -5.32 -20.70 13.75
C PRO A 45 -5.71 -19.68 14.82
N GLY A 46 -5.99 -18.42 14.45
CA GLY A 46 -6.35 -17.38 15.43
C GLY A 46 -5.19 -16.46 15.81
N HIS A 47 -3.99 -16.72 15.28
CA HIS A 47 -2.75 -16.01 15.58
C HIS A 47 -1.71 -16.25 14.48
N ALA A 48 -0.69 -15.42 14.39
CA ALA A 48 0.48 -15.61 13.54
C ALA A 48 1.40 -16.72 14.07
N ASP A 49 2.32 -17.21 13.23
CA ASP A 49 3.27 -18.28 13.59
C ASP A 49 4.17 -17.88 14.79
N LYS A 50 4.45 -16.58 14.92
CA LYS A 50 5.08 -15.96 16.10
C LYS A 50 4.19 -14.82 16.57
N VAL A 51 4.08 -14.65 17.88
CA VAL A 51 3.31 -13.57 18.52
C VAL A 51 4.18 -12.79 19.51
N GLY A 52 3.70 -11.61 19.89
CA GLY A 52 4.35 -10.78 20.89
C GLY A 52 5.59 -10.04 20.39
N VAL A 53 6.33 -9.49 21.35
CA VAL A 53 7.49 -8.64 21.08
C VAL A 53 8.62 -9.45 20.45
N GLN A 54 9.14 -8.96 19.33
CA GLN A 54 10.35 -9.49 18.70
C GLN A 54 11.51 -8.53 18.97
N THR A 55 12.66 -9.08 19.36
CA THR A 55 13.91 -8.33 19.53
C THR A 55 14.54 -7.96 18.19
N THR A 56 14.23 -8.71 17.13
CA THR A 56 14.69 -8.50 15.76
C THR A 56 13.59 -8.90 14.78
N CYS A 57 13.50 -8.21 13.65
CA CYS A 57 12.64 -8.57 12.52
C CYS A 57 13.48 -9.05 11.35
N ASP A 58 12.94 -9.96 10.54
CA ASP A 58 13.59 -10.40 9.30
C ASP A 58 13.66 -9.27 8.27
N ALA A 59 12.67 -8.37 8.28
CA ALA A 59 12.62 -7.15 7.49
C ALA A 59 12.94 -5.91 8.36
N LYS A 60 13.56 -4.89 7.75
CA LYS A 60 13.67 -3.58 8.39
C LYS A 60 12.27 -2.94 8.55
N PRO A 61 12.07 -2.10 9.57
CA PRO A 61 10.83 -1.32 9.68
C PRO A 61 10.60 -0.48 8.42
N ILE A 62 9.34 -0.36 8.02
CA ILE A 62 8.94 0.39 6.82
C ILE A 62 8.07 1.60 7.17
N PHE A 63 8.13 2.62 6.32
CA PHE A 63 7.11 3.67 6.30
C PHE A 63 6.08 3.39 5.20
N PHE A 64 4.81 3.32 5.59
CA PHE A 64 3.66 3.14 4.70
C PHE A 64 2.84 4.43 4.62
N GLY A 65 2.27 4.76 3.47
CA GLY A 65 1.36 5.90 3.36
C GLY A 65 0.11 5.64 2.55
N TYR A 66 -1.03 6.17 2.99
CA TYR A 66 -2.24 6.27 2.18
C TYR A 66 -2.20 7.56 1.38
N TYR A 67 -2.33 7.44 0.07
CA TYR A 67 -2.45 8.57 -0.85
C TYR A 67 -3.84 8.59 -1.47
N ARG A 68 -4.62 9.66 -1.20
CA ARG A 68 -6.00 9.80 -1.67
C ARG A 68 -5.99 10.17 -3.15
N THR A 69 -6.36 9.24 -4.03
CA THR A 69 -6.21 9.48 -5.48
C THR A 69 -7.11 10.59 -6.00
N TRP A 70 -8.25 10.86 -5.36
CA TRP A 70 -9.12 11.98 -5.71
C TRP A 70 -8.55 13.36 -5.31
N ARG A 71 -7.32 13.38 -4.78
CA ARG A 71 -6.53 14.60 -4.55
C ARG A 71 -5.29 14.69 -5.43
N ASP A 72 -5.09 13.71 -6.30
CA ASP A 72 -4.02 13.72 -7.29
C ASP A 72 -4.31 14.70 -8.42
N LYS A 73 -3.31 15.44 -8.86
CA LYS A 73 -3.37 16.35 -10.03
C LYS A 73 -3.84 15.70 -11.33
N ALA A 74 -3.71 14.39 -11.48
CA ALA A 74 -4.14 13.66 -12.66
C ALA A 74 -5.60 13.15 -12.59
N ILE A 75 -6.33 13.39 -11.48
CA ILE A 75 -7.74 13.02 -11.38
C ILE A 75 -8.64 14.09 -11.99
N GLN A 76 -9.75 13.69 -12.61
CA GLN A 76 -10.80 14.60 -13.03
C GLN A 76 -11.92 14.60 -11.99
N LEU A 77 -12.01 15.65 -11.18
CA LEU A 77 -13.09 15.81 -10.21
C LEU A 77 -14.44 16.15 -10.86
N LYS A 78 -15.51 15.99 -10.08
CA LYS A 78 -16.87 16.36 -10.50
C LYS A 78 -17.00 17.87 -10.72
N ASP A 79 -17.94 18.25 -11.57
CA ASP A 79 -18.07 19.66 -11.98
C ASP A 79 -18.50 20.58 -10.81
N ASP A 80 -19.16 20.01 -9.80
CA ASP A 80 -19.60 20.64 -8.55
C ASP A 80 -18.60 20.50 -7.39
N ASP A 81 -17.49 19.79 -7.58
CA ASP A 81 -16.45 19.68 -6.56
C ASP A 81 -15.72 21.04 -6.39
N PRO A 82 -15.62 21.59 -5.16
CA PRO A 82 -15.04 22.91 -4.91
C PRO A 82 -13.52 23.01 -5.17
N TRP A 83 -12.88 21.86 -5.41
CA TRP A 83 -11.43 21.72 -5.62
C TRP A 83 -11.04 21.26 -7.02
N LYS A 84 -11.98 21.11 -7.96
CA LYS A 84 -11.71 20.56 -9.31
C LYS A 84 -10.54 21.21 -10.08
N ASP A 85 -10.32 22.52 -9.90
CA ASP A 85 -9.23 23.27 -10.54
C ASP A 85 -8.09 23.61 -9.58
N LYS A 86 -8.07 23.00 -8.39
CA LYS A 86 -7.18 23.36 -7.28
C LYS A 86 -6.28 22.22 -6.81
N LEU A 87 -6.28 21.07 -7.47
CA LEU A 87 -5.43 19.93 -7.13
C LEU A 87 -3.95 20.32 -7.22
N GLN A 88 -3.18 20.10 -6.15
CA GLN A 88 -1.79 20.59 -6.03
C GLN A 88 -0.71 19.52 -6.02
N VAL A 89 -1.04 18.28 -5.67
CA VAL A 89 -0.06 17.22 -5.38
C VAL A 89 -0.15 16.11 -6.43
N LYS A 90 0.98 15.50 -6.77
CA LYS A 90 1.09 14.28 -7.57
C LYS A 90 1.59 13.15 -6.69
N LEU A 91 1.22 11.90 -7.02
CA LEU A 91 1.68 10.72 -6.32
C LEU A 91 3.22 10.65 -6.24
N THR A 92 3.94 11.10 -7.27
CA THR A 92 5.42 11.11 -7.27
C THR A 92 6.07 12.23 -6.47
N ASP A 93 5.28 13.16 -5.92
CA ASP A 93 5.79 14.20 -5.03
C ASP A 93 6.10 13.63 -3.64
N ILE A 94 5.56 12.45 -3.28
CA ILE A 94 5.88 11.80 -2.01
C ILE A 94 7.41 11.59 -1.87
N PRO A 95 7.96 11.72 -0.65
CA PRO A 95 9.40 11.63 -0.43
C PRO A 95 9.99 10.30 -0.88
N GLU A 96 11.28 10.32 -1.24
CA GLU A 96 12.08 9.10 -1.21
C GLU A 96 11.99 8.44 0.17
N HIS A 97 12.18 7.12 0.23
CA HIS A 97 12.06 6.30 1.45
C HIS A 97 10.64 6.13 2.01
N VAL A 98 9.60 6.60 1.32
CA VAL A 98 8.28 5.97 1.43
C VAL A 98 8.40 4.55 0.87
N ASN A 99 8.48 3.55 1.76
CA ASN A 99 8.74 2.16 1.39
C ASN A 99 7.55 1.53 0.68
N MET A 100 6.32 1.92 1.06
CA MET A 100 5.09 1.47 0.46
C MET A 100 4.03 2.58 0.46
N VAL A 101 3.29 2.70 -0.63
CA VAL A 101 2.16 3.62 -0.74
C VAL A 101 0.92 2.85 -1.17
N SER A 102 -0.20 3.04 -0.47
CA SER A 102 -1.49 2.59 -0.94
C SER A 102 -2.18 3.66 -1.75
N LEU A 103 -2.66 3.26 -2.93
CA LEU A 103 -3.64 4.05 -3.68
C LEU A 103 -4.99 3.91 -2.97
N PHE A 104 -5.33 4.91 -2.16
CA PHE A 104 -6.65 4.99 -1.51
C PHE A 104 -7.61 5.68 -2.47
N HIS A 105 -8.36 4.87 -3.22
CA HIS A 105 -9.19 5.33 -4.33
C HIS A 105 -10.65 4.93 -4.13
N VAL A 106 -11.54 5.91 -4.26
CA VAL A 106 -12.98 5.78 -4.09
C VAL A 106 -13.63 6.24 -5.38
N GLU A 107 -14.26 5.31 -6.13
CA GLU A 107 -14.80 5.58 -7.48
C GLU A 107 -15.77 6.78 -7.48
N ASP A 108 -16.55 6.94 -6.41
CA ASP A 108 -17.55 8.00 -6.27
C ASP A 108 -16.99 9.41 -6.02
N ASN A 109 -15.67 9.57 -5.79
CA ASN A 109 -15.10 10.88 -5.46
C ASN A 109 -14.65 11.69 -6.69
N GLN A 110 -14.78 11.15 -7.89
CA GLN A 110 -14.33 11.78 -9.13
C GLN A 110 -15.36 11.64 -10.25
N LYS A 111 -15.14 12.37 -11.34
CA LYS A 111 -15.87 12.25 -12.59
C LYS A 111 -15.23 11.22 -13.53
N SER A 112 -13.89 11.21 -13.58
CA SER A 112 -13.10 10.22 -14.31
C SER A 112 -11.72 10.08 -13.66
N ASP A 113 -11.17 8.87 -13.76
CA ASP A 113 -9.82 8.51 -13.35
C ASP A 113 -8.94 8.03 -14.52
N ASP A 114 -9.40 8.18 -15.76
CA ASP A 114 -8.69 7.72 -16.96
C ASP A 114 -7.30 8.36 -17.05
N GLN A 115 -7.23 9.68 -16.83
CA GLN A 115 -5.97 10.41 -16.84
C GLN A 115 -5.05 9.98 -15.69
N PHE A 116 -5.60 9.70 -14.51
CA PHE A 116 -4.83 9.22 -13.37
C PHE A 116 -4.19 7.87 -13.69
N TRP A 117 -4.94 6.89 -14.21
CA TRP A 117 -4.39 5.57 -14.53
C TRP A 117 -3.40 5.60 -15.69
N GLU A 118 -3.64 6.47 -16.67
CA GLU A 118 -2.70 6.68 -17.78
C GLU A 118 -1.38 7.28 -17.30
N THR A 119 -1.43 8.31 -16.46
CA THR A 119 -0.25 8.91 -15.83
C THR A 119 0.42 7.93 -14.87
N PHE A 120 -0.35 7.15 -14.11
CA PHE A 120 0.18 6.15 -13.20
C PHE A 120 1.06 5.13 -13.95
N ARG A 121 0.52 4.56 -15.04
CA ARG A 121 1.22 3.56 -15.86
C ARG A 121 2.44 4.13 -16.57
N LYS A 122 2.36 5.35 -17.12
CA LYS A 122 3.43 5.95 -17.93
C LYS A 122 4.51 6.63 -17.10
N GLU A 123 4.17 7.16 -15.93
CA GLU A 123 5.04 8.04 -15.17
C GLU A 123 5.17 7.62 -13.70
N TYR A 124 4.07 7.47 -12.95
CA TYR A 124 4.17 7.31 -11.50
C TYR A 124 4.77 5.98 -11.09
N GLN A 125 4.23 4.87 -11.60
CA GLN A 125 4.69 3.53 -11.24
C GLN A 125 6.17 3.31 -11.61
N PRO A 126 6.66 3.67 -12.82
CA PRO A 126 8.09 3.57 -13.12
C PRO A 126 8.98 4.34 -12.14
N LYS A 127 8.63 5.60 -11.81
CA LYS A 127 9.40 6.43 -10.87
C LYS A 127 9.38 5.89 -9.45
N LEU A 128 8.23 5.42 -8.98
CA LEU A 128 8.10 4.81 -7.65
C LEU A 128 8.91 3.51 -7.57
N LYS A 129 8.86 2.67 -8.62
CA LYS A 129 9.65 1.45 -8.70
C LYS A 129 11.15 1.72 -8.68
N GLU A 130 11.61 2.77 -9.39
CA GLU A 130 13.02 3.20 -9.39
C GLU A 130 13.49 3.62 -7.98
N ARG A 131 12.62 4.26 -7.19
CA ARG A 131 12.87 4.62 -5.79
C ARG A 131 12.74 3.45 -4.81
N GLY A 132 12.32 2.27 -5.30
CA GLY A 132 12.01 1.10 -4.48
C GLY A 132 10.64 1.13 -3.80
N THR A 133 9.83 2.17 -3.98
CA THR A 133 8.49 2.28 -3.38
C THR A 133 7.55 1.22 -3.95
N ARG A 134 6.98 0.40 -3.07
CA ARG A 134 5.92 -0.56 -3.42
C ARG A 134 4.57 0.16 -3.51
N VAL A 135 3.74 -0.21 -4.47
CA VAL A 135 2.39 0.37 -4.62
C VAL A 135 1.35 -0.71 -4.40
N VAL A 136 0.48 -0.52 -3.41
CA VAL A 136 -0.65 -1.41 -3.14
C VAL A 136 -1.98 -0.69 -3.38
N ARG A 137 -3.09 -1.43 -3.34
CA ARG A 137 -4.44 -0.87 -3.45
C ARG A 137 -5.26 -1.19 -2.23
N THR A 138 -5.90 -0.19 -1.62
CA THR A 138 -6.88 -0.41 -0.54
C THR A 138 -8.26 -0.77 -1.08
N VAL A 139 -8.88 -1.81 -0.53
CA VAL A 139 -10.28 -2.14 -0.73
C VAL A 139 -10.99 -2.28 0.62
N GLY A 140 -12.14 -1.63 0.77
CA GLY A 140 -12.90 -1.73 2.00
C GLY A 140 -13.58 -3.09 2.18
N ALA A 141 -13.67 -3.57 3.41
CA ALA A 141 -14.36 -4.81 3.76
C ALA A 141 -15.85 -4.80 3.31
N GLN A 142 -16.46 -3.62 3.16
CA GLN A 142 -17.83 -3.50 2.64
C GLN A 142 -17.93 -3.93 1.17
N LEU A 143 -16.90 -3.65 0.36
CA LEU A 143 -16.82 -4.13 -1.03
C LEU A 143 -16.76 -5.66 -1.04
N LEU A 144 -15.96 -6.26 -0.17
CA LEU A 144 -15.85 -7.71 -0.06
C LEU A 144 -17.20 -8.34 0.30
N LEU A 145 -17.90 -7.80 1.30
CA LEU A 145 -19.23 -8.27 1.69
C LEU A 145 -20.26 -8.12 0.56
N ASN A 146 -20.17 -7.05 -0.25
CA ASN A 146 -21.02 -6.87 -1.42
C ASN A 146 -20.77 -7.96 -2.48
N LYS A 147 -19.50 -8.28 -2.77
CA LYS A 147 -19.15 -9.38 -3.69
C LYS A 147 -19.59 -10.75 -3.18
N ILE A 148 -19.47 -11.00 -1.88
CA ILE A 148 -19.99 -12.21 -1.23
C ILE A 148 -21.52 -12.28 -1.35
N LYS A 149 -22.22 -11.14 -1.26
CA LYS A 149 -23.68 -11.06 -1.49
C LYS A 149 -24.05 -11.33 -2.94
N GLU A 150 -23.33 -10.75 -3.91
CA GLU A 150 -23.54 -11.00 -5.35
C GLU A 150 -23.40 -12.50 -5.70
N LYS A 151 -22.50 -13.23 -5.03
CA LYS A 151 -22.31 -14.68 -5.19
C LYS A 151 -23.30 -15.53 -4.36
N GLY A 152 -24.28 -14.91 -3.70
CA GLY A 152 -25.32 -15.61 -2.92
C GLY A 152 -24.84 -16.24 -1.62
N LEU A 153 -23.71 -15.78 -1.08
CA LEU A 153 -23.09 -16.32 0.14
C LEU A 153 -23.40 -15.49 1.38
N TYR A 154 -23.77 -14.21 1.24
CA TYR A 154 -23.90 -13.28 2.38
C TYR A 154 -24.83 -13.76 3.50
N GLY A 155 -24.34 -13.69 4.75
CA GLY A 155 -25.04 -14.18 5.94
C GLY A 155 -25.24 -15.70 5.99
N ARG A 156 -24.49 -16.47 5.21
CA ARG A 156 -24.55 -17.93 5.20
C ARG A 156 -23.19 -18.51 5.58
N SER A 157 -23.23 -19.56 6.39
CA SER A 157 -22.06 -20.36 6.76
C SER A 157 -22.01 -21.60 5.86
N VAL A 158 -21.87 -21.36 4.55
CA VAL A 158 -21.77 -22.42 3.54
C VAL A 158 -20.30 -22.64 3.19
N GLU A 159 -19.90 -23.90 3.12
CA GLU A 159 -18.58 -24.35 2.66
C GLU A 159 -18.53 -24.35 1.12
N ASP A 160 -18.56 -23.16 0.51
CA ASP A 160 -18.43 -22.96 -0.94
C ASP A 160 -17.17 -22.16 -1.24
N ASP A 161 -16.04 -22.77 -0.90
CA ASP A 161 -14.71 -22.17 -0.97
C ASP A 161 -14.30 -21.80 -2.39
N TYR A 162 -14.81 -22.53 -3.38
CA TYR A 162 -14.66 -22.20 -4.79
C TYR A 162 -15.17 -20.78 -5.10
N LYS A 163 -16.36 -20.40 -4.63
CA LYS A 163 -16.89 -19.05 -4.86
C LYS A 163 -16.09 -17.96 -4.15
N TYR A 164 -15.54 -18.23 -2.97
CA TYR A 164 -14.62 -17.27 -2.32
C TYR A 164 -13.34 -17.09 -3.12
N ARG A 165 -12.80 -18.16 -3.71
CA ARG A 165 -11.66 -18.08 -4.65
C ARG A 165 -11.99 -17.31 -5.92
N GLU A 166 -13.19 -17.47 -6.48
CA GLU A 166 -13.63 -16.65 -7.60
C GLU A 166 -13.64 -15.17 -7.25
N ILE A 167 -14.24 -14.80 -6.11
CA ILE A 167 -14.26 -13.40 -5.65
C ILE A 167 -12.83 -12.88 -5.46
N ALA A 168 -11.97 -13.65 -4.78
CA ALA A 168 -10.59 -13.25 -4.51
C ALA A 168 -9.80 -13.06 -5.81
N ARG A 169 -9.96 -13.95 -6.79
CA ARG A 169 -9.33 -13.85 -8.11
C ARG A 169 -9.82 -12.62 -8.88
N ASP A 170 -11.13 -12.35 -8.87
CA ASP A 170 -11.69 -11.20 -9.59
C ASP A 170 -11.19 -9.87 -9.00
N ILE A 171 -11.13 -9.77 -7.67
CA ILE A 171 -10.59 -8.60 -6.96
C ILE A 171 -9.09 -8.47 -7.20
N TYR A 172 -8.32 -9.56 -7.05
CA TYR A 172 -6.89 -9.56 -7.31
C TYR A 172 -6.58 -9.17 -8.76
N LYS A 173 -7.37 -9.66 -9.71
CA LYS A 173 -7.22 -9.27 -11.11
C LYS A 173 -7.46 -7.77 -11.30
N LYS A 174 -8.65 -7.28 -10.89
CA LYS A 174 -9.06 -5.88 -11.09
C LYS A 174 -8.10 -4.91 -10.40
N TYR A 175 -7.76 -5.17 -9.15
CA TYR A 175 -7.08 -4.19 -8.31
C TYR A 175 -5.57 -4.38 -8.23
N VAL A 176 -5.05 -5.58 -8.53
CA VAL A 176 -3.60 -5.85 -8.44
C VAL A 176 -3.02 -6.06 -9.84
N THR A 177 -3.48 -7.05 -10.60
CA THR A 177 -2.79 -7.41 -11.85
C THR A 177 -3.03 -6.43 -12.99
N ASP A 178 -4.25 -5.92 -13.15
CA ASP A 178 -4.60 -5.02 -14.27
C ASP A 178 -3.81 -3.70 -14.24
N HIS A 179 -3.34 -3.30 -13.06
CA HIS A 179 -2.48 -2.12 -12.84
C HIS A 179 -1.04 -2.47 -12.42
N ASN A 180 -0.68 -3.76 -12.44
CA ASN A 180 0.64 -4.27 -12.04
C ASN A 180 1.10 -3.82 -10.64
N LEU A 181 0.18 -3.78 -9.66
CA LEU A 181 0.48 -3.35 -8.29
C LEU A 181 1.16 -4.45 -7.48
N ASP A 182 1.82 -4.07 -6.40
CA ASP A 182 2.58 -4.95 -5.51
C ASP A 182 1.72 -5.66 -4.46
N GLY A 183 0.42 -5.41 -4.37
CA GLY A 183 -0.44 -6.09 -3.40
C GLY A 183 -1.77 -5.41 -3.12
N LEU A 184 -2.45 -5.91 -2.10
CA LEU A 184 -3.75 -5.44 -1.65
C LEU A 184 -3.73 -5.14 -0.16
N ASP A 185 -4.42 -4.07 0.21
CA ASP A 185 -4.71 -3.66 1.56
C ASP A 185 -6.22 -3.75 1.81
N VAL A 186 -6.62 -4.42 2.89
CA VAL A 186 -8.03 -4.64 3.23
C VAL A 186 -8.39 -3.77 4.42
N ASP A 187 -9.15 -2.71 4.13
CA ASP A 187 -9.66 -1.76 5.12
C ASP A 187 -10.85 -2.38 5.86
N MET A 188 -10.56 -2.83 7.07
CA MET A 188 -11.52 -3.41 8.00
C MET A 188 -11.98 -2.38 9.03
N GLU A 189 -12.91 -1.53 8.62
CA GLU A 189 -13.63 -0.62 9.52
C GLU A 189 -15.12 -0.98 9.68
N LEU A 190 -15.46 -2.27 9.72
CA LEU A 190 -16.85 -2.74 9.83
C LEU A 190 -17.19 -3.36 11.19
N ARG A 191 -17.62 -2.52 12.14
CA ARG A 191 -18.07 -2.96 13.49
C ARG A 191 -19.17 -4.04 13.49
N LYS A 192 -19.95 -4.16 12.41
CA LYS A 192 -20.99 -5.20 12.30
C LYS A 192 -20.43 -6.62 12.19
N VAL A 193 -19.18 -6.78 11.72
CA VAL A 193 -18.56 -8.12 11.59
C VAL A 193 -18.28 -8.69 12.97
N GLU A 194 -17.78 -7.89 13.91
CA GLU A 194 -17.61 -8.31 15.31
C GLU A 194 -18.88 -8.90 15.92
N LYS A 195 -20.05 -8.35 15.59
CA LYS A 195 -21.33 -8.75 16.18
C LYS A 195 -21.99 -9.96 15.48
N ARG A 196 -21.39 -10.48 14.41
CA ARG A 196 -22.02 -11.47 13.54
C ARG A 196 -21.07 -12.59 13.13
N ILE A 197 -21.25 -13.76 13.74
CA ILE A 197 -20.45 -14.96 13.51
C ILE A 197 -20.41 -15.37 12.04
N ASP A 198 -21.51 -15.22 11.32
CA ASP A 198 -21.57 -15.52 9.89
C ASP A 198 -20.77 -14.53 9.03
N LEU A 199 -20.68 -13.26 9.42
CA LEU A 199 -19.78 -12.29 8.77
C LEU A 199 -18.31 -12.53 9.15
N GLN A 200 -18.02 -12.93 10.38
CA GLN A 200 -16.66 -13.35 10.79
C GLN A 200 -16.20 -14.54 9.96
N TRP A 201 -17.08 -15.53 9.77
CA TRP A 201 -16.84 -16.67 8.91
C TRP A 201 -16.53 -16.26 7.47
N GLN A 202 -17.32 -15.32 6.92
CA GLN A 202 -17.12 -14.78 5.58
C GLN A 202 -15.80 -14.04 5.41
N LEU A 203 -15.43 -13.23 6.40
CA LEU A 203 -14.14 -12.56 6.44
C LEU A 203 -13.00 -13.58 6.44
N ARG A 204 -13.07 -14.61 7.31
CA ARG A 204 -12.08 -15.69 7.36
C ARG A 204 -11.93 -16.38 6.00
N LYS A 205 -13.03 -16.68 5.33
CA LYS A 205 -13.02 -17.36 4.02
C LYS A 205 -12.45 -16.50 2.91
N ILE A 206 -12.87 -15.25 2.78
CA ILE A 206 -12.33 -14.38 1.72
C ILE A 206 -10.84 -14.06 1.93
N MET A 207 -10.41 -13.86 3.18
CA MET A 207 -8.99 -13.63 3.49
C MET A 207 -8.15 -14.90 3.28
N GLY A 208 -8.70 -16.08 3.62
CA GLY A 208 -8.08 -17.36 3.27
C GLY A 208 -7.90 -17.51 1.75
N ALA A 209 -8.89 -17.14 0.96
CA ALA A 209 -8.79 -17.17 -0.51
C ALA A 209 -7.74 -16.17 -1.04
N PHE A 210 -7.66 -14.95 -0.47
CA PHE A 210 -6.58 -14.02 -0.81
C PHE A 210 -5.19 -14.56 -0.45
N SER A 211 -5.06 -15.29 0.65
CA SER A 211 -3.78 -15.86 1.10
C SER A 211 -3.19 -16.90 0.13
N GLU A 212 -3.99 -17.46 -0.78
CA GLU A 212 -3.49 -18.33 -1.85
C GLU A 212 -2.88 -17.52 -3.02
N LEU A 213 -3.20 -16.23 -3.14
CA LEU A 213 -2.77 -15.34 -4.23
C LEU A 213 -1.65 -14.38 -3.81
N MET A 214 -1.65 -13.94 -2.55
CA MET A 214 -0.76 -12.93 -1.99
C MET A 214 -0.58 -13.11 -0.48
N GLY A 215 0.40 -12.42 0.10
CA GLY A 215 0.77 -12.55 1.50
C GLY A 215 1.73 -13.71 1.78
N PRO A 216 2.10 -13.94 3.05
CA PRO A 216 3.14 -14.88 3.45
C PRO A 216 2.82 -16.35 3.16
N LYS A 217 1.54 -16.71 2.97
CA LYS A 217 1.11 -18.10 2.71
C LYS A 217 0.90 -18.39 1.22
N ALA A 218 1.06 -17.40 0.34
CA ALA A 218 0.85 -17.59 -1.09
C ALA A 218 1.98 -18.40 -1.72
N PRO A 219 1.69 -19.46 -2.51
CA PRO A 219 2.72 -20.24 -3.20
C PRO A 219 3.61 -19.39 -4.10
N ALA A 220 3.04 -18.37 -4.75
CA ALA A 220 3.80 -17.44 -5.59
C ALA A 220 4.83 -16.58 -4.82
N ASN A 221 4.71 -16.52 -3.49
CA ASN A 221 5.62 -15.83 -2.59
C ASN A 221 6.61 -16.78 -1.89
N GLU A 222 6.51 -18.11 -2.11
CA GLU A 222 7.42 -19.07 -1.48
C GLU A 222 8.89 -18.78 -1.84
N GLY A 223 9.76 -18.79 -0.83
CA GLY A 223 11.18 -18.47 -0.99
C GLY A 223 11.49 -16.98 -1.22
N LYS A 224 10.48 -16.13 -1.37
CA LYS A 224 10.61 -14.67 -1.37
C LYS A 224 10.38 -14.15 0.05
N LYS A 225 11.08 -13.09 0.43
CA LYS A 225 10.89 -12.41 1.72
C LYS A 225 10.23 -11.04 1.52
N PRO A 226 9.24 -10.68 2.36
CA PRO A 226 8.73 -9.30 2.41
C PRO A 226 9.83 -8.36 2.96
N GLY A 227 9.79 -7.08 2.55
CA GLY A 227 10.64 -6.05 3.15
C GLY A 227 11.56 -5.30 2.18
N HIS A 228 12.51 -4.57 2.75
CA HIS A 228 13.48 -3.71 2.07
C HIS A 228 14.90 -4.00 2.55
N GLU A 229 15.85 -4.20 1.62
CA GLU A 229 17.29 -4.26 1.89
C GLU A 229 17.97 -2.98 1.37
N GLY A 230 17.86 -1.90 2.15
CA GLY A 230 18.34 -0.58 1.72
C GLY A 230 17.55 -0.04 0.54
N LYS A 231 18.22 0.54 -0.47
CA LYS A 231 17.56 1.04 -1.70
C LYS A 231 17.05 -0.06 -2.64
N LYS A 232 17.31 -1.33 -2.32
CA LYS A 232 16.80 -2.46 -3.10
C LYS A 232 15.51 -2.94 -2.44
N PRO A 233 14.37 -2.82 -3.11
CA PRO A 233 13.16 -3.40 -2.57
C PRO A 233 13.37 -4.92 -2.48
N GLY A 234 12.74 -5.58 -1.51
CA GLY A 234 12.76 -7.05 -1.39
C GLY A 234 12.33 -7.73 -2.69
N HIS A 235 12.47 -9.05 -2.77
CA HIS A 235 12.32 -9.85 -3.99
C HIS A 235 11.21 -9.35 -4.94
N GLU A 236 11.61 -8.95 -6.15
CA GLU A 236 10.70 -8.51 -7.20
C GLU A 236 9.58 -9.54 -7.42
N GLY A 237 8.34 -9.06 -7.49
CA GLY A 237 7.18 -9.92 -7.68
C GLY A 237 6.65 -10.61 -6.41
N TYR A 238 7.08 -10.20 -5.19
CA TYR A 238 6.33 -10.50 -3.97
C TYR A 238 5.00 -9.72 -4.00
N LYS A 239 3.88 -10.38 -3.68
CA LYS A 239 2.57 -9.73 -3.58
C LYS A 239 2.12 -9.62 -2.14
N TYR A 240 1.95 -8.40 -1.65
CA TYR A 240 1.58 -8.12 -0.26
C TYR A 240 0.09 -8.32 0.00
N LEU A 241 -0.24 -8.85 1.16
CA LEU A 241 -1.59 -8.84 1.73
C LEU A 241 -1.55 -8.12 3.08
N ILE A 242 -2.24 -6.99 3.14
CA ILE A 242 -2.22 -6.07 4.28
C ILE A 242 -3.62 -5.97 4.88
N TYR A 243 -3.68 -5.78 6.19
CA TYR A 243 -4.92 -5.64 6.93
C TYR A 243 -4.91 -4.36 7.77
N ASP A 244 -5.53 -3.31 7.26
CA ASP A 244 -5.68 -2.07 8.01
C ASP A 244 -7.03 -2.01 8.72
N THR A 245 -7.04 -1.43 9.92
CA THR A 245 -8.20 -1.55 10.79
C THR A 245 -8.17 -0.57 11.97
N PHE A 246 -9.28 -0.50 12.71
CA PHE A 246 -9.37 0.22 13.99
C PHE A 246 -8.23 -0.14 14.96
N ASP A 247 -8.04 0.70 15.98
CA ASP A 247 -7.10 0.49 17.07
C ASP A 247 -7.48 -0.64 18.07
N ASN A 248 -8.32 -1.60 17.67
CA ASN A 248 -8.80 -2.69 18.53
C ASN A 248 -8.85 -4.04 17.81
N ALA A 249 -7.91 -4.93 18.13
CA ALA A 249 -7.78 -6.24 17.49
C ALA A 249 -9.05 -7.12 17.55
N GLN A 250 -9.84 -7.01 18.61
CA GLN A 250 -11.07 -7.80 18.78
C GLN A 250 -12.17 -7.27 17.86
N THR A 251 -12.49 -5.99 17.90
CA THR A 251 -13.50 -5.40 17.01
C THR A 251 -13.11 -5.58 15.54
N SER A 252 -11.82 -5.52 15.26
CA SER A 252 -11.21 -5.71 13.95
C SER A 252 -11.04 -7.17 13.53
N GLN A 253 -11.32 -8.14 14.39
CA GLN A 253 -11.22 -9.57 14.09
C GLN A 253 -9.83 -10.02 13.60
N VAL A 254 -8.75 -9.38 14.08
CA VAL A 254 -7.37 -9.63 13.64
C VAL A 254 -6.96 -11.10 13.78
N GLY A 255 -7.45 -11.78 14.82
CA GLY A 255 -7.18 -13.21 15.02
C GLY A 255 -7.61 -14.08 13.82
N LEU A 256 -8.63 -13.69 13.05
CA LEU A 256 -9.10 -14.47 11.89
C LEU A 256 -8.15 -14.43 10.69
N VAL A 257 -7.19 -13.49 10.69
CA VAL A 257 -6.33 -13.19 9.54
C VAL A 257 -4.84 -13.12 9.89
N ALA A 258 -4.48 -13.24 11.16
CA ALA A 258 -3.16 -12.89 11.69
C ALA A 258 -1.98 -13.63 11.02
N ASP A 259 -2.15 -14.88 10.61
CA ASP A 259 -1.14 -15.68 9.89
C ASP A 259 -1.17 -15.50 8.37
N LEU A 260 -2.20 -14.84 7.85
CA LEU A 260 -2.44 -14.70 6.41
C LEU A 260 -1.84 -13.43 5.83
N VAL A 261 -1.48 -12.45 6.68
CA VAL A 261 -1.15 -11.08 6.28
C VAL A 261 0.28 -10.70 6.64
N ASP A 262 0.89 -9.86 5.80
CA ASP A 262 2.24 -9.34 6.01
C ASP A 262 2.28 -8.32 7.15
N TYR A 263 1.32 -7.39 7.14
CA TYR A 263 1.22 -6.31 8.12
C TYR A 263 -0.22 -6.11 8.59
N VAL A 264 -0.34 -5.68 9.84
CA VAL A 264 -1.56 -5.15 10.44
C VAL A 264 -1.34 -3.69 10.75
N LEU A 265 -2.13 -2.83 10.12
CA LEU A 265 -2.07 -1.37 10.26
C LEU A 265 -3.17 -0.94 11.24
N ALA A 266 -2.79 -0.66 12.48
CA ALA A 266 -3.71 -0.18 13.50
C ALA A 266 -3.83 1.35 13.42
N GLN A 267 -5.03 1.82 13.12
CA GLN A 267 -5.34 3.24 12.95
C GLN A 267 -5.40 3.96 14.30
N THR A 268 -4.24 4.45 14.75
CA THR A 268 -4.05 5.13 16.05
C THR A 268 -4.19 6.65 15.95
N TYR A 269 -5.09 7.14 15.09
CA TYR A 269 -5.15 8.54 14.65
C TYR A 269 -5.45 9.57 15.75
N ASP A 270 -6.08 9.15 16.84
CA ASP A 270 -6.36 9.96 18.03
C ASP A 270 -5.37 9.68 19.18
N LYS A 271 -4.35 8.84 18.96
CA LYS A 271 -3.37 8.40 19.97
C LYS A 271 -2.01 9.02 19.66
N GLY A 272 -1.69 10.08 20.40
CA GLY A 272 -0.46 10.86 20.20
C GLY A 272 0.64 10.64 21.23
N THR A 273 0.59 9.57 22.04
CA THR A 273 1.57 9.32 23.11
C THR A 273 2.04 7.86 23.13
N LYS A 274 3.23 7.60 23.69
CA LYS A 274 3.75 6.23 23.85
C LYS A 274 2.76 5.33 24.58
N GLU A 275 2.19 5.80 25.69
CA GLU A 275 1.32 5.00 26.57
C GLU A 275 0.03 4.59 25.84
N SER A 276 -0.52 5.49 25.04
CA SER A 276 -1.73 5.20 24.28
C SER A 276 -1.48 4.20 23.16
N ILE A 277 -0.31 4.24 22.51
CA ILE A 277 0.08 3.25 21.50
C ILE A 277 0.42 1.89 22.16
N ASP A 278 1.05 1.89 23.33
CA ASP A 278 1.30 0.67 24.11
C ASP A 278 -0.01 -0.05 24.47
N GLN A 279 -1.06 0.70 24.83
CA GLN A 279 -2.39 0.12 25.09
C GLN A 279 -2.97 -0.58 23.86
N VAL A 280 -2.85 0.05 22.68
CA VAL A 280 -3.27 -0.56 21.42
C VAL A 280 -2.46 -1.83 21.16
N TRP A 281 -1.12 -1.75 21.15
CA TRP A 281 -0.26 -2.91 20.94
C TRP A 281 -0.56 -4.08 21.90
N ASN A 282 -0.83 -3.79 23.18
CA ASN A 282 -1.17 -4.81 24.17
C ASN A 282 -2.44 -5.61 23.82
N GLY A 283 -3.36 -5.05 23.04
CA GLY A 283 -4.53 -5.76 22.52
C GLY A 283 -4.25 -6.63 21.28
N PHE A 284 -3.12 -6.43 20.59
CA PHE A 284 -2.76 -7.15 19.37
C PHE A 284 -1.70 -8.24 19.60
N ARG A 285 -0.87 -8.08 20.64
CA ARG A 285 0.36 -8.86 20.86
C ARG A 285 0.18 -10.36 21.08
N ASP A 286 -1.02 -10.85 21.40
CA ASP A 286 -1.33 -12.28 21.50
C ASP A 286 -1.79 -12.88 20.16
N LYS A 287 -2.05 -12.05 19.15
CA LYS A 287 -2.47 -12.44 17.80
C LYS A 287 -1.35 -12.33 16.79
N ILE A 288 -0.57 -11.27 16.85
CA ILE A 288 0.51 -10.99 15.90
C ILE A 288 1.82 -10.72 16.63
N ASN A 289 2.93 -10.79 15.91
CA ASN A 289 4.21 -10.32 16.43
C ASN A 289 4.45 -8.85 16.09
N SER A 290 5.38 -8.23 16.81
CA SER A 290 5.63 -6.80 16.66
C SER A 290 6.18 -6.42 15.28
N CYS A 291 6.77 -7.35 14.52
CA CYS A 291 7.23 -7.11 13.14
C CYS A 291 6.09 -7.00 12.12
N GLN A 292 4.88 -7.46 12.45
CA GLN A 292 3.69 -7.27 11.63
C GLN A 292 2.93 -5.98 11.99
N PHE A 293 3.14 -5.44 13.19
CA PHE A 293 2.35 -4.32 13.70
C PHE A 293 2.89 -2.97 13.22
N MET A 294 1.98 -2.14 12.71
CA MET A 294 2.23 -0.75 12.35
C MET A 294 1.20 0.15 13.01
N ALA A 295 1.67 1.16 13.76
CA ALA A 295 0.82 2.22 14.29
C ALA A 295 0.71 3.37 13.28
N GLY A 296 -0.46 4.00 13.23
CA GLY A 296 -0.81 5.00 12.22
C GLY A 296 -1.15 6.38 12.78
N TYR A 297 -0.76 7.43 12.09
CA TYR A 297 -1.25 8.79 12.33
C TYR A 297 -1.99 9.32 11.10
N ALA A 298 -2.82 10.35 11.26
CA ALA A 298 -3.54 10.97 10.15
C ALA A 298 -3.14 12.45 10.01
N HIS A 299 -3.04 12.90 8.76
CA HIS A 299 -2.95 14.32 8.43
C HIS A 299 -4.34 14.97 8.41
N PRO A 300 -4.45 16.27 8.74
CA PRO A 300 -5.71 17.00 8.64
C PRO A 300 -6.26 17.08 7.20
N GLU A 301 -7.37 16.38 6.96
CA GLU A 301 -8.12 16.48 5.72
C GLU A 301 -8.88 17.80 5.61
N GLU A 302 -9.03 18.30 4.38
CA GLU A 302 -9.87 19.46 4.10
C GLU A 302 -11.35 19.17 4.43
N ASN A 303 -12.02 20.13 5.09
CA ASN A 303 -13.41 20.04 5.53
C ASN A 303 -13.76 18.83 6.42
N ASP A 304 -12.76 18.18 7.04
CA ASP A 304 -13.01 17.04 7.93
C ASP A 304 -13.62 17.45 9.28
N THR A 305 -14.45 16.55 9.80
CA THR A 305 -15.15 16.71 11.08
C THR A 305 -14.63 15.80 12.19
N ASN A 306 -13.84 14.76 11.85
CA ASN A 306 -13.27 13.83 12.83
C ASN A 306 -12.16 14.49 13.66
N ARG A 307 -11.34 15.34 13.04
CA ARG A 307 -10.31 16.18 13.69
C ARG A 307 -9.23 15.41 14.46
N PHE A 308 -8.52 14.51 13.78
CA PHE A 308 -7.36 13.80 14.32
C PHE A 308 -6.12 14.71 14.48
N LEU A 309 -5.75 15.01 15.72
CA LEU A 309 -4.74 16.04 16.02
C LEU A 309 -3.28 15.54 16.01
N THR A 310 -3.04 14.27 15.67
CA THR A 310 -1.69 13.67 15.77
C THR A 310 -0.65 14.39 14.92
N ALA A 311 -1.01 14.86 13.71
CA ALA A 311 -0.08 15.51 12.79
C ALA A 311 -0.31 17.03 12.68
N VAL A 312 -0.65 17.68 13.80
CA VAL A 312 -0.82 19.14 13.90
C VAL A 312 0.30 19.75 14.75
N GLY A 313 0.69 20.99 14.43
CA GLY A 313 1.64 21.77 15.21
C GLY A 313 3.10 21.60 14.76
N GLU A 314 4.04 21.79 15.69
CA GLU A 314 5.47 21.66 15.40
C GLU A 314 5.81 20.18 15.14
N VAL A 315 6.35 19.89 13.94
CA VAL A 315 6.67 18.53 13.47
C VAL A 315 7.32 17.69 14.57
N ASN A 316 8.45 18.15 15.13
CA ASN A 316 9.24 17.39 16.11
C ASN A 316 8.58 17.18 17.48
N LYS A 317 7.49 17.87 17.78
CA LYS A 317 6.75 17.75 19.06
C LYS A 317 5.35 17.15 18.89
N SER A 318 5.00 16.77 17.66
CA SER A 318 3.67 16.27 17.33
C SER A 318 3.45 14.83 17.80
N GLY A 319 2.17 14.44 17.93
CA GLY A 319 1.79 13.06 18.21
C GLY A 319 2.24 12.10 17.10
N ALA A 320 2.31 12.55 15.86
CA ALA A 320 2.80 11.77 14.72
C ALA A 320 4.25 11.29 14.94
N MET A 321 5.10 12.12 15.56
CA MET A 321 6.47 11.70 15.86
C MET A 321 6.52 10.71 17.02
N GLN A 322 5.63 10.84 18.00
CA GLN A 322 5.46 9.83 19.06
C GLN A 322 5.04 8.47 18.45
N VAL A 323 4.14 8.49 17.47
CA VAL A 323 3.73 7.28 16.71
C VAL A 323 4.89 6.70 15.89
N ALA A 324 5.67 7.55 15.22
CA ALA A 324 6.80 7.13 14.39
C ALA A 324 7.97 6.55 15.21
N GLU A 325 8.28 7.15 16.36
CA GLU A 325 9.36 6.72 17.24
C GLU A 325 8.99 5.48 18.07
N TRP A 326 7.69 5.30 18.36
CA TRP A 326 7.21 4.22 19.21
C TRP A 326 7.74 2.85 18.75
N LYS A 327 8.05 2.00 19.71
CA LYS A 327 8.33 0.57 19.54
C LYS A 327 7.96 -0.12 20.85
N PRO A 328 7.58 -1.41 20.83
CA PRO A 328 7.34 -2.13 22.07
C PRO A 328 8.61 -2.18 22.91
N ASP A 329 8.46 -2.17 24.23
CA ASP A 329 9.59 -2.26 25.15
C ASP A 329 10.45 -3.50 24.85
N ASN A 330 11.77 -3.29 24.74
CA ASN A 330 12.77 -4.31 24.39
C ASN A 330 12.58 -4.96 23.00
N GLY A 331 11.82 -4.34 22.10
CA GLY A 331 11.59 -4.87 20.77
C GLY A 331 11.68 -3.86 19.65
N VAL A 332 11.34 -4.36 18.48
CA VAL A 332 11.21 -3.62 17.22
C VAL A 332 9.79 -3.75 16.68
N LYS A 333 9.41 -2.85 15.77
CA LYS A 333 8.10 -2.87 15.10
C LYS A 333 8.23 -3.11 13.60
N GLY A 334 7.12 -3.48 12.95
CA GLY A 334 7.03 -3.60 11.50
C GLY A 334 7.15 -2.25 10.78
N GLY A 335 6.71 -1.18 11.42
CA GLY A 335 6.83 0.16 10.86
C GLY A 335 5.79 1.15 11.38
N THR A 336 5.62 2.24 10.66
CA THR A 336 4.62 3.29 10.93
C THR A 336 3.92 3.63 9.63
N PHE A 337 2.66 4.07 9.72
CA PHE A 337 1.95 4.57 8.57
C PHE A 337 1.29 5.94 8.77
N ALA A 338 0.99 6.60 7.66
CA ALA A 338 0.29 7.87 7.64
C ALA A 338 -0.93 7.84 6.72
N TYR A 339 -2.06 8.35 7.19
CA TYR A 339 -3.23 8.61 6.38
C TYR A 339 -3.21 10.02 5.76
N ALA A 340 -3.70 10.13 4.53
CA ALA A 340 -3.77 11.36 3.74
C ALA A 340 -2.42 12.06 3.53
N LEU A 341 -1.43 11.35 2.95
CA LEU A 341 -0.11 11.92 2.65
C LEU A 341 -0.17 13.22 1.83
N ASP A 342 -1.16 13.35 0.94
CA ASP A 342 -1.40 14.56 0.15
C ASP A 342 -1.71 15.82 1.00
N ARG A 343 -1.94 15.64 2.31
CA ARG A 343 -2.25 16.67 3.31
C ARG A 343 -1.15 16.91 4.34
N ASP A 344 0.06 16.41 4.10
CA ASP A 344 1.18 16.65 5.01
C ASP A 344 1.41 18.16 5.25
N GLY A 345 1.56 18.53 6.52
CA GLY A 345 1.83 19.90 6.97
C GLY A 345 0.59 20.80 7.11
N ARG A 346 -0.62 20.25 6.99
CA ARG A 346 -1.87 21.00 7.13
C ARG A 346 -2.36 21.06 8.58
N THR A 347 -3.21 22.04 8.89
CA THR A 347 -3.99 22.12 10.14
C THR A 347 -5.50 22.14 9.87
N TYR A 348 -6.31 22.04 10.92
CA TYR A 348 -7.77 22.18 10.89
C TYR A 348 -8.26 23.63 11.06
N ASP A 349 -7.36 24.59 10.94
CA ASP A 349 -7.61 26.01 11.13
C ASP A 349 -7.30 26.81 9.86
N GLY A 350 -7.94 27.98 9.74
CA GLY A 350 -7.67 28.92 8.66
C GLY A 350 -7.89 28.35 7.27
N ASP A 351 -6.99 28.71 6.34
CA ASP A 351 -7.08 28.32 4.94
C ASP A 351 -6.66 26.86 4.71
N ASP A 352 -5.84 26.26 5.57
CA ASP A 352 -5.50 24.83 5.50
C ASP A 352 -6.74 23.95 5.60
N PHE A 353 -7.76 24.35 6.38
CA PHE A 353 -9.00 23.58 6.50
C PHE A 353 -9.83 23.55 5.22
N THR A 354 -9.79 24.60 4.41
CA THR A 354 -10.73 24.80 3.28
C THR A 354 -10.05 24.79 1.91
N THR A 355 -8.73 24.69 1.84
CA THR A 355 -7.95 24.76 0.59
C THR A 355 -7.02 23.57 0.41
N LEU A 356 -6.69 23.29 -0.86
CA LEU A 356 -5.63 22.35 -1.23
C LEU A 356 -4.37 23.14 -1.58
N LYS A 357 -3.24 22.74 -1.01
CA LYS A 357 -1.95 23.44 -1.15
C LYS A 357 -0.85 22.42 -1.49
N PRO A 358 0.26 22.85 -2.12
CA PRO A 358 1.46 22.03 -2.20
C PRO A 358 1.95 21.62 -0.81
N THR A 359 2.73 20.56 -0.72
CA THR A 359 3.35 20.12 0.54
C THR A 359 4.84 19.84 0.34
N ASP A 360 5.63 20.11 1.37
CA ASP A 360 7.05 19.76 1.44
C ASP A 360 7.29 18.40 2.12
N PHE A 361 6.20 17.76 2.57
CA PHE A 361 6.16 16.48 3.26
C PHE A 361 7.00 16.44 4.55
N ALA A 362 7.05 17.55 5.31
CA ALA A 362 7.89 17.66 6.49
C ALA A 362 7.60 16.59 7.57
N PHE A 363 6.32 16.28 7.84
CA PHE A 363 5.98 15.24 8.82
C PHE A 363 6.36 13.85 8.31
N THR A 364 6.05 13.53 7.06
CA THR A 364 6.37 12.26 6.42
C THR A 364 7.87 12.01 6.41
N LYS A 365 8.67 13.00 5.99
CA LYS A 365 10.15 12.90 5.98
C LYS A 365 10.69 12.61 7.39
N ARG A 366 10.18 13.30 8.41
CA ARG A 366 10.63 13.08 9.79
C ARG A 366 10.16 11.73 10.35
N ALA A 367 8.94 11.31 10.03
CA ALA A 367 8.41 10.02 10.44
C ALA A 367 9.17 8.85 9.79
N ILE A 368 9.56 8.97 8.52
CA ILE A 368 10.47 8.02 7.85
C ILE A 368 11.76 7.88 8.65
N GLU A 369 12.44 9.00 8.96
CA GLU A 369 13.71 8.97 9.70
C GLU A 369 13.58 8.25 11.04
N LEU A 370 12.53 8.55 11.82
CA LEU A 370 12.26 7.91 13.11
C LEU A 370 11.89 6.42 12.99
N THR A 371 11.25 6.04 11.88
CA THR A 371 10.76 4.68 11.67
C THR A 371 11.85 3.76 11.13
N THR A 372 12.54 4.20 10.09
CA THR A 372 13.45 3.38 9.28
C THR A 372 14.92 3.65 9.58
N GLY A 373 15.23 4.80 10.20
CA GLY A 373 16.60 5.31 10.35
C GLY A 373 17.17 5.92 9.08
N GLU A 374 16.39 6.00 7.99
CA GLU A 374 16.83 6.58 6.72
C GLU A 374 16.47 8.07 6.68
N SER A 375 17.49 8.94 6.53
CA SER A 375 17.25 10.36 6.33
C SER A 375 16.92 10.64 4.86
N SER A 376 15.81 11.32 4.60
CA SER A 376 15.60 11.97 3.31
C SER A 376 16.54 13.17 3.21
N THR A 377 17.43 13.21 2.21
CA THR A 377 18.37 14.34 2.00
C THR A 377 17.69 15.67 1.67
N ASP A 378 16.36 15.70 1.57
CA ASP A 378 15.51 16.87 1.32
C ASP A 378 14.88 17.48 2.58
N LEU A 379 15.49 17.28 3.76
CA LEU A 379 15.22 18.09 4.94
C LEU A 379 15.75 19.52 4.72
N GLY A 380 15.03 20.32 3.93
CA GLY A 380 15.17 21.77 3.88
C GLY A 380 16.03 22.34 2.75
N LYS A 381 15.46 22.40 1.54
CA LYS A 381 15.41 23.70 0.86
C LYS A 381 13.96 24.12 0.83
N ALA A 382 13.64 25.16 1.61
CA ALA A 382 12.35 25.84 1.52
C ALA A 382 12.12 26.26 0.06
N THR A 383 11.24 25.56 -0.65
CA THR A 383 10.73 26.03 -1.92
C THR A 383 9.64 27.04 -1.62
N GLY A 384 10.06 28.30 -1.42
CA GLY A 384 9.18 29.45 -1.25
C GLY A 384 9.46 30.20 0.04
N SER A 385 10.00 31.41 -0.11
CA SER A 385 10.06 32.43 0.93
C SER A 385 8.67 32.72 1.51
N ARG A 386 8.66 33.04 2.81
CA ARG A 386 7.54 33.50 3.67
C ARG A 386 6.45 34.31 2.98
#